data_AF-A0A7S3RYX3-F1
#
_entry.id   AF-A0A7S3RYX3-F1
#
_cell.length_a   1.000
_cell.length_b   1.000
_cell.length_c   1.000
_cell.angle_alpha   90.00
_cell.angle_beta   90.00
_cell.angle_gamma   90.00
#
_symmetry.space_group_name_H-M   'P 1'
#
loop_
_entity.id
_entity.type
_entity.pdbx_description
1 polymer ?
#
loop_
_entity_poly.entity_id
_entity_poly.type
_entity_poly.pdbx_seq_one_letter_code
_entity_poly.pdbx_strand_id
1 'polypeptide(L)'
;EAAAAAAHRAAGRMLEAGKLTEAVALLCAAGLGGAAAEQLQLRGKWEEAAALAQACLSPKERAGALRRWADYLRSRGEGARSVEVLLSLGCFDEAATRLVELGAYELAALLVRAVGEARPHQRSTKGAQANGGGGGG
;
A
#
# COMPACT_ATOMS: atom_id res chain seq x y z
N GLU A 1 -3.17 -9.74 24.50
CA GLU A 1 -1.98 -8.85 24.61
C GLU A 1 -0.73 -9.54 25.13
N ALA A 2 -0.77 -10.29 26.24
CA ALA A 2 0.43 -10.96 26.78
C ALA A 2 1.15 -11.88 25.78
N ALA A 3 0.40 -12.63 24.96
CA ALA A 3 0.95 -13.52 23.94
C ALA A 3 1.68 -12.77 22.81
N ALA A 4 1.13 -11.64 22.35
CA ALA A 4 1.76 -10.83 21.31
C ALA A 4 3.07 -10.20 21.82
N ALA A 5 3.07 -9.69 23.05
CA ALA A 5 4.29 -9.16 23.68
C ALA A 5 5.36 -10.26 23.87
N ALA A 6 4.95 -11.48 24.21
CA ALA A 6 5.87 -12.62 24.30
C ALA A 6 6.45 -12.99 22.93
N ALA A 7 5.65 -13.01 21.86
CA ALA A 7 6.10 -13.26 20.50
C ALA A 7 7.12 -12.20 20.04
N HIS A 8 6.87 -10.91 20.31
CA HIS A 8 7.82 -9.84 20.01
C HIS A 8 9.15 -10.00 20.75
N ARG A 9 9.12 -10.31 22.05
CA ARG A 9 10.36 -10.54 22.83
C ARG A 9 11.13 -11.75 22.30
N ALA A 10 10.44 -12.84 21.99
CA ALA A 10 11.07 -14.04 21.44
C ALA A 10 11.69 -13.78 20.06
N ALA A 11 10.97 -13.09 19.18
CA ALA A 11 11.48 -12.67 17.87
C ALA A 11 12.69 -11.75 18.01
N GLY A 12 12.68 -10.79 18.94
CA GLY A 12 13.82 -9.91 19.23
C GLY A 12 15.10 -10.69 19.56
N ARG A 13 15.01 -11.68 20.46
CA ARG A 13 16.16 -12.55 20.79
C ARG A 13 16.66 -13.35 19.58
N MET A 14 15.75 -13.84 18.74
CA MET A 14 16.13 -14.54 17.50
C MET A 14 16.85 -13.61 16.52
N LEU A 15 16.40 -12.35 16.42
CA LEU A 15 17.04 -11.33 15.58
C LEU A 15 18.44 -10.97 16.08
N GLU A 16 18.63 -10.84 17.39
CA GLU A 16 19.95 -10.67 18.01
C GLU A 16 20.88 -11.84 17.71
N ALA A 17 20.35 -13.06 17.67
CA ALA A 17 21.06 -14.27 17.26
C ALA A 17 21.20 -14.45 15.73
N GLY A 18 20.76 -13.47 14.92
CA GLY A 18 20.85 -13.51 13.45
C GLY A 18 19.85 -14.44 12.74
N LYS A 19 18.88 -15.01 13.48
CA LYS A 19 17.88 -15.99 12.98
C LYS A 19 16.62 -15.30 12.44
N LEU A 20 16.77 -14.50 11.38
CA LEU A 20 15.67 -13.70 10.82
C LEU A 20 14.48 -14.57 10.35
N THR A 21 14.74 -15.68 9.66
CA THR A 21 13.69 -16.55 9.13
C THR A 21 12.85 -17.16 10.26
N GLU A 22 13.47 -17.59 11.35
CA GLU A 22 12.78 -18.13 12.52
C GLU A 22 11.92 -17.05 13.20
N ALA A 23 12.47 -15.83 13.33
CA ALA A 23 11.75 -14.70 13.91
C ALA A 23 10.50 -14.32 13.09
N VAL A 24 10.64 -14.25 11.76
CA VAL A 24 9.53 -13.97 10.83
C VAL A 24 8.47 -15.07 10.90
N ALA A 25 8.87 -16.34 10.86
CA ALA A 25 7.94 -17.46 10.97
C ALA A 25 7.16 -17.45 12.29
N LEU A 26 7.82 -17.15 13.41
CA LEU A 26 7.18 -17.03 14.72
C LEU A 26 6.16 -15.90 14.75
N LEU A 27 6.51 -14.71 14.23
CA LEU A 27 5.61 -13.57 14.17
C LEU A 27 4.39 -13.87 13.29
N CYS A 28 4.57 -14.52 12.15
CA CYS A 28 3.48 -14.95 11.27
C CYS A 28 2.55 -15.95 11.97
N ALA A 29 3.10 -16.97 12.62
CA ALA A 29 2.32 -17.96 13.38
C ALA A 29 1.53 -17.33 14.53
N ALA A 30 2.04 -16.23 15.11
CA ALA A 30 1.37 -15.47 16.15
C ALA A 30 0.32 -14.46 15.62
N GLY A 31 0.06 -14.42 14.30
CA GLY A 31 -0.84 -13.44 13.68
C GLY A 31 -0.28 -12.02 13.58
N LEU A 32 1.02 -11.84 13.82
CA LEU A 32 1.74 -10.57 13.79
C LEU A 32 2.44 -10.35 12.44
N GLY A 33 1.74 -10.61 11.33
CA GLY A 33 2.29 -10.51 9.98
C GLY A 33 2.84 -9.12 9.63
N GLY A 34 2.27 -8.06 10.20
CA GLY A 34 2.73 -6.68 9.98
C GLY A 34 4.11 -6.44 10.57
N ALA A 35 4.32 -6.90 11.81
CA ALA A 35 5.62 -6.86 12.45
C ALA A 35 6.64 -7.70 11.69
N ALA A 36 6.25 -8.88 11.21
CA ALA A 36 7.12 -9.74 10.41
C ALA A 36 7.59 -9.05 9.11
N ALA A 37 6.67 -8.42 8.38
CA ALA A 37 7.01 -7.66 7.18
C ALA A 37 7.90 -6.45 7.48
N GLU A 38 7.66 -5.74 8.58
CA GLU A 38 8.51 -4.63 9.03
C GLU A 38 9.94 -5.06 9.33
N GLN A 39 10.14 -6.21 10.00
CA GLN A 39 11.48 -6.75 10.25
C GLN A 39 12.23 -7.06 8.95
N LEU A 40 11.54 -7.60 7.94
CA LEU A 40 12.12 -7.81 6.61
C LEU A 40 12.50 -6.49 5.93
N GLN A 41 11.65 -5.46 6.02
CA GLN A 41 11.93 -4.12 5.47
C GLN A 41 13.15 -3.47 6.13
N LEU A 42 13.27 -3.52 7.45
CA LEU A 42 14.41 -2.98 8.21
C LEU A 42 15.75 -3.62 7.82
N ARG A 43 15.73 -4.85 7.30
CA ARG A 43 16.93 -5.58 6.84
C ARG A 43 17.09 -5.56 5.33
N GLY A 44 16.35 -4.71 4.62
CA GLY A 44 16.47 -4.54 3.17
C GLY A 44 15.87 -5.67 2.34
N LYS A 45 15.18 -6.64 2.95
CA LYS A 45 14.52 -7.77 2.28
C LYS A 45 13.13 -7.36 1.79
N TRP A 46 13.08 -6.35 0.93
CA TRP A 46 11.84 -5.70 0.51
C TRP A 46 10.93 -6.59 -0.34
N GLU A 47 11.49 -7.42 -1.22
CA GLU A 47 10.70 -8.35 -2.03
C GLU A 47 10.05 -9.45 -1.17
N GLU A 48 10.82 -10.01 -0.23
CA GLU A 48 10.29 -10.98 0.76
C GLU A 48 9.19 -10.34 1.62
N ALA A 49 9.40 -9.09 2.07
CA ALA A 49 8.39 -8.34 2.83
C ALA A 49 7.10 -8.11 2.03
N ALA A 50 7.22 -7.78 0.74
CA ALA A 50 6.09 -7.54 -0.14
C ALA A 50 5.30 -8.83 -0.43
N ALA A 51 5.99 -9.97 -0.64
CA ALA A 51 5.36 -11.27 -0.80
C ALA A 51 4.61 -11.69 0.48
N LEU A 52 5.25 -11.51 1.65
CA LEU A 52 4.63 -11.79 2.93
C LEU A 52 3.40 -10.91 3.19
N ALA A 53 3.50 -9.62 2.88
CA ALA A 53 2.40 -8.67 3.01
C ALA A 53 1.20 -9.05 2.13
N GLN A 54 1.45 -9.55 0.92
CA GLN A 54 0.38 -10.03 0.05
C GLN A 54 -0.31 -11.27 0.60
N ALA A 55 0.45 -12.21 1.14
CA ALA A 55 -0.05 -13.50 1.62
C ALA A 55 -0.76 -13.42 2.99
N CYS A 56 -0.27 -12.58 3.91
CA CYS A 56 -0.62 -12.71 5.33
C CYS A 56 -1.31 -11.48 5.94
N LEU A 57 -1.24 -10.31 5.30
CA LEU A 57 -1.75 -9.07 5.91
C LEU A 57 -3.18 -8.73 5.51
N SER A 58 -3.87 -8.02 6.41
CA SER A 58 -5.14 -7.38 6.09
C SER A 58 -4.96 -6.36 4.95
N PRO A 59 -6.00 -6.03 4.18
CA PRO A 59 -5.89 -5.08 3.07
C PRO A 59 -5.27 -3.74 3.47
N LYS A 60 -5.57 -3.24 4.68
CA LYS A 60 -5.05 -1.97 5.21
C LYS A 60 -3.54 -2.05 5.51
N GLU A 61 -3.11 -3.09 6.21
CA GLU A 61 -1.69 -3.27 6.55
C GLU A 61 -0.85 -3.59 5.32
N ARG A 62 -1.40 -4.42 4.42
CA ARG A 62 -0.79 -4.73 3.12
C ARG A 62 -0.56 -3.48 2.30
N ALA A 63 -1.56 -2.58 2.21
CA ALA A 63 -1.41 -1.32 1.49
C ALA A 63 -0.28 -0.45 2.07
N GLY A 64 -0.18 -0.36 3.40
CA GLY A 64 0.91 0.35 4.06
C GLY A 64 2.29 -0.24 3.77
N ALA A 65 2.43 -1.57 3.83
CA ALA A 65 3.69 -2.26 3.55
C ALA A 65 4.12 -2.12 2.09
N LEU A 66 3.20 -2.31 1.15
CA LEU A 66 3.47 -2.20 -0.29
C LEU A 66 3.74 -0.75 -0.73
N ARG A 67 3.10 0.24 -0.10
CA ARG A 67 3.41 1.65 -0.36
C ARG A 67 4.83 2.03 0.04
N ARG A 68 5.30 1.58 1.22
CA ARG A 68 6.71 1.75 1.62
C ARG A 68 7.67 1.07 0.65
N TRP A 69 7.28 -0.08 0.10
CA TRP A 69 8.06 -0.76 -0.94
C TRP A 69 8.09 0.03 -2.25
N ALA A 70 6.98 0.62 -2.69
CA ALA A 70 6.95 1.51 -3.85
C ALA A 70 7.88 2.72 -3.67
N ASP A 71 7.90 3.33 -2.49
CA ASP A 71 8.82 4.44 -2.19
C ASP A 71 10.28 3.99 -2.20
N TYR A 72 10.57 2.79 -1.68
CA TYR A 72 11.90 2.20 -1.76
C TYR A 72 12.34 1.95 -3.22
N LEU A 73 11.49 1.34 -4.04
CA LEU A 73 11.78 1.10 -5.47
C LEU A 73 12.09 2.40 -6.20
N ARG A 74 11.32 3.46 -5.93
CA ARG A 74 11.61 4.79 -6.47
C ARG A 74 13.00 5.30 -6.05
N SER A 75 13.36 5.18 -4.77
CA SER A 75 14.69 5.60 -4.29
C SER A 75 15.85 4.84 -4.94
N ARG A 76 15.57 3.64 -5.48
CA ARG A 76 16.51 2.80 -6.23
C ARG A 76 16.56 3.09 -7.74
N GLY A 77 15.77 4.06 -8.22
CA GLY A 77 15.62 4.35 -9.65
C GLY A 77 14.66 3.41 -10.39
N GLU A 78 13.99 2.49 -9.69
CA GLU A 78 13.01 1.55 -10.25
C GLU A 78 11.61 2.19 -10.31
N GLY A 79 11.51 3.38 -10.91
CA GLY A 79 10.29 4.18 -10.95
C GLY A 79 9.10 3.48 -11.61
N ALA A 80 9.34 2.69 -12.66
CA ALA A 80 8.30 1.92 -13.34
C ALA A 80 7.65 0.87 -12.42
N ARG A 81 8.45 0.04 -11.71
CA ARG A 81 7.93 -0.92 -10.71
C ARG A 81 7.23 -0.22 -9.56
N SER A 82 7.72 0.96 -9.14
CA SER A 82 7.04 1.79 -8.13
C SER A 82 5.61 2.15 -8.57
N VAL A 83 5.43 2.58 -9.82
CA VAL A 83 4.12 2.88 -10.41
C VAL A 83 3.22 1.63 -10.45
N GLU A 84 3.74 0.48 -10.89
CA GLU A 84 2.99 -0.78 -10.92
C GLU A 84 2.44 -1.16 -9.54
N VAL A 85 3.27 -1.03 -8.49
CA VAL A 85 2.84 -1.29 -7.11
C VAL A 85 1.73 -0.32 -6.70
N LEU A 86 1.86 0.98 -6.96
CA LEU A 86 0.83 1.97 -6.63
C LEU A 86 -0.49 1.69 -7.35
N LEU A 87 -0.44 1.26 -8.62
CA LEU A 87 -1.62 0.86 -9.39
C LEU A 87 -2.29 -0.37 -8.78
N SER A 88 -1.53 -1.38 -8.37
CA SER A 88 -2.07 -2.59 -7.71
C SER A 88 -2.80 -2.28 -6.39
N LEU A 89 -2.41 -1.18 -5.74
CA LEU A 89 -3.04 -0.67 -4.52
C LEU A 89 -4.25 0.23 -4.78
N GLY A 90 -4.56 0.55 -6.04
CA GLY A 90 -5.59 1.52 -6.41
C GLY A 90 -5.22 2.97 -6.05
N CYS A 91 -3.94 3.26 -5.79
CA CYS A 91 -3.44 4.58 -5.42
C CYS A 91 -3.16 5.41 -6.68
N PHE A 92 -4.21 5.66 -7.47
CA PHE A 92 -4.09 6.21 -8.82
C PHE A 92 -3.51 7.62 -8.88
N ASP A 93 -3.83 8.48 -7.91
CA ASP A 93 -3.33 9.86 -7.87
C ASP A 93 -1.81 9.91 -7.64
N GLU A 94 -1.30 9.01 -6.80
CA GLU A 94 0.14 8.85 -6.55
C GLU A 94 0.84 8.23 -7.75
N ALA A 95 0.23 7.21 -8.36
CA ALA A 95 0.76 6.60 -9.59
C ALA A 95 0.86 7.63 -10.72
N ALA A 96 -0.15 8.49 -10.91
CA ALA A 96 -0.12 9.58 -11.89
C ALA A 96 0.99 10.59 -11.58
N THR A 97 1.15 10.96 -10.32
CA THR A 97 2.24 11.86 -9.89
C THR A 97 3.62 11.26 -10.20
N ARG A 98 3.81 9.96 -9.93
CA ARG A 98 5.06 9.26 -10.27
C ARG A 98 5.32 9.19 -11.76
N LEU A 99 4.29 8.98 -12.59
CA LEU A 99 4.44 9.02 -14.04
C LEU A 99 4.91 10.40 -14.53
N VAL A 100 4.39 11.48 -13.95
CA VAL A 100 4.85 12.85 -14.25
C VAL A 100 6.32 13.05 -13.88
N GLU A 101 6.74 12.59 -12.69
CA GLU A 101 8.15 12.67 -12.27
C GLU A 101 9.11 11.90 -13.20
N LEU A 102 8.62 10.83 -13.85
CA LEU A 102 9.37 10.06 -14.84
C LEU A 102 9.33 10.66 -16.25
N GLY A 103 8.62 11.78 -16.45
CA GLY A 103 8.42 12.40 -17.77
C GLY A 103 7.38 11.69 -18.64
N ALA A 104 6.66 10.70 -18.11
CA ALA A 104 5.65 9.91 -18.82
C ALA A 104 4.27 10.61 -18.81
N TYR A 105 4.22 11.86 -19.30
CA TYR A 105 3.04 12.73 -19.21
C TYR A 105 1.80 12.16 -19.90
N GLU A 106 1.96 11.54 -21.06
CA GLU A 106 0.84 10.94 -21.81
C GLU A 106 0.21 9.77 -21.04
N LEU A 107 1.04 8.93 -20.41
CA LEU A 107 0.55 7.83 -19.56
C LEU A 107 -0.13 8.36 -18.31
N ALA A 108 0.39 9.44 -17.69
CA ALA A 108 -0.26 10.08 -16.56
C ALA A 108 -1.65 10.63 -16.93
N ALA A 109 -1.76 11.31 -18.08
CA ALA A 109 -3.02 11.84 -18.58
C ALA A 109 -4.03 10.72 -18.90
N LEU A 110 -3.55 9.64 -19.53
CA LEU A 110 -4.37 8.47 -19.84
C LEU A 110 -4.91 7.81 -18.57
N LEU A 111 -4.07 7.65 -17.54
CA LEU A 111 -4.47 7.08 -16.26
C LEU A 111 -5.57 7.92 -15.59
N VAL A 112 -5.38 9.25 -15.50
CA VAL A 112 -6.37 10.16 -14.90
C VAL A 112 -7.71 10.09 -15.64
N ARG A 113 -7.69 10.07 -16.98
CA ARG A 113 -8.90 9.92 -17.79
C ARG A 113 -9.60 8.59 -17.50
N ALA A 114 -8.88 7.48 -17.56
CA ALA A 114 -9.44 6.14 -17.35
C ALA A 114 -10.08 6.00 -15.96
N VAL A 115 -9.45 6.53 -14.92
CA VAL A 115 -9.98 6.51 -13.54
C VAL A 115 -11.23 7.39 -13.43
N GLY A 116 -11.28 8.52 -14.14
CA GLY A 116 -12.44 9.40 -14.20
C GLY A 116 -13.65 8.75 -14.88
N GLU A 117 -13.43 8.04 -15.98
CA GLU A 117 -14.47 7.29 -16.72
C GLU A 117 -15.01 6.10 -15.91
N ALA A 118 -14.14 5.38 -15.21
CA ALA A 118 -14.50 4.23 -14.38
C ALA A 118 -15.28 4.59 -13.09
N ARG A 119 -15.40 5.88 -12.73
CA ARG A 119 -16.12 6.36 -11.53
C ARG A 119 -17.43 7.12 -11.84
N PRO A 120 -18.41 6.56 -12.59
CA PRO A 120 -19.63 7.30 -12.96
C PRO A 120 -20.53 7.66 -11.77
N HIS A 121 -20.50 6.89 -10.68
CA HIS A 121 -21.39 7.01 -9.51
C HIS A 121 -21.07 8.11 -8.46
N GLN A 122 -20.00 8.90 -8.58
CA GLN A 122 -19.74 10.02 -7.64
C GLN A 122 -20.14 11.41 -8.16
N ARG A 123 -20.57 11.52 -9.43
CA ARG A 123 -20.97 12.81 -10.02
C ARG A 123 -22.41 13.24 -9.72
N SER A 124 -23.26 12.37 -9.15
CA SER A 124 -24.73 12.60 -9.10
C SER A 124 -25.35 12.85 -7.72
N THR A 125 -24.63 13.39 -6.72
CA THR A 125 -25.27 13.75 -5.43
C THR A 125 -25.12 15.21 -5.01
N LYS A 126 -24.39 16.04 -5.76
CA LYS A 126 -24.24 17.48 -5.43
C LYS A 126 -25.14 18.43 -6.25
N GLY A 127 -25.94 17.91 -7.18
CA GLY A 127 -26.82 18.72 -8.05
C GLY A 127 -28.33 18.68 -7.72
N ALA A 128 -28.78 17.87 -6.76
CA ALA A 128 -30.21 17.64 -6.50
C ALA A 128 -30.82 18.54 -5.40
N GLN A 129 -30.04 19.41 -4.74
CA GLN A 129 -30.56 20.43 -3.81
C GLN A 129 -30.39 21.84 -4.38
N ALA A 130 -30.95 22.09 -5.55
CA ALA A 130 -31.08 23.45 -6.07
C ALA A 130 -32.22 23.57 -7.10
N ASN A 131 -33.40 23.00 -6.84
CA ASN A 131 -34.62 23.53 -7.43
C ASN A 131 -35.87 22.99 -6.73
N GLY A 132 -36.55 23.84 -5.97
CA GLY A 132 -37.78 23.47 -5.28
C GLY A 132 -38.25 24.60 -4.39
N GLY A 133 -38.72 25.69 -4.98
CA GLY A 133 -39.32 26.78 -4.22
C GLY A 133 -39.48 28.08 -5.00
N GLY A 134 -40.12 28.01 -6.17
CA GLY A 134 -40.44 29.18 -6.99
C GLY A 134 -41.83 29.08 -7.60
N GLY A 135 -42.84 29.55 -6.85
CA GLY A 135 -43.96 30.33 -7.37
C GLY A 135 -45.15 29.61 -8.03
N GLY A 136 -46.35 29.91 -7.51
CA GLY A 136 -47.57 29.89 -8.32
C GLY A 136 -48.87 29.86 -7.52
N GLY A 137 -49.60 30.99 -7.53
CA GLY A 137 -51.06 31.03 -7.39
C GLY A 137 -51.62 31.41 -6.03
#